data_AF-A0A1V8SNG0-F1
#
_entry.id   AF-A0A1V8SNG0-F1
#
_cell.length_a   1.000
_cell.length_b   1.000
_cell.length_c   1.000
_cell.angle_alpha   90.00
_cell.angle_beta   90.00
_cell.angle_gamma   90.00
#
_symmetry.space_group_name_H-M   'P 1'
#
loop_
_entity.id
_entity.type
_entity.pdbx_description
1 polymer ?
#
loop_
_entity_poly.entity_id
_entity_poly.type
_entity_poly.pdbx_seq_one_letter_code
_entity_poly.pdbx_strand_id
1 'polypeptide(L)'
;MVFLLPEVSTYKAHERPGLKATLQQIDLIGTTLLSGSLTAFFLALNWAGVTYAWSSSRIIALLAVTGVLLVVLGVHQFLQKAEGILPWRVIRDRNVSAAIIFSIGLVSSLTILEYYAPAYFQAVHGYTAARSGYMMLPSLIGTLIGLAVQGPGTSFFGYYTPFMICSAILTPVATGLMTTWGQYTSLAPLICYFGLLGFAAGVGFQCPQNSVQTALSKEDVSLGLAFVLFAQSFGPALFTSVSQIVFTNRLSTELRSTVPGANVTAIEALGLTEIRKQFSDEMLDSVVSAYGRSITASWYVALGLACLCIIGALGTEWKSVKKDENTLLHRHDVGLVANGARVYITALLTDDITDAVQQLNTLGEPSGGQAQGFASDLTTKAGISAVAEHIIARESHLDILISNAGIRRDAPKPCKVLTAPLDELQASMWSHEESGWEQTFRINTTAHYFLAVALLKLLHNASNLDLGDGLKGRDVGRGAIVITSSCASMHNCTNVDLTSYATSKAATDHLVALLASKFGRFYVRVNAINPGFVPSNMNPVGAEGNMFANLFDKVPARRAGRLEDIAGTVLYLCSQAGS
;
A
#
# COMPACT_ATOMS: atom_id res chain seq x y z
N MET A 1 9.94 -9.45 -28.04
CA MET A 1 11.03 -10.07 -27.25
C MET A 1 10.95 -11.58 -27.40
N VAL A 2 12.09 -12.25 -27.44
CA VAL A 2 12.27 -13.65 -27.81
C VAL A 2 13.15 -14.30 -26.72
N PHE A 3 12.72 -15.39 -26.07
CA PHE A 3 13.35 -15.89 -24.83
C PHE A 3 13.64 -17.40 -24.81
N LEU A 4 14.73 -17.78 -24.15
CA LEU A 4 15.20 -19.15 -23.96
C LEU A 4 15.49 -19.45 -22.50
N LEU A 5 15.09 -20.62 -22.01
CA LEU A 5 15.31 -21.09 -20.65
C LEU A 5 16.43 -22.15 -20.65
N PRO A 6 17.55 -21.96 -19.92
CA PRO A 6 18.47 -23.06 -19.64
C PRO A 6 17.80 -24.12 -18.75
N GLU A 7 18.39 -25.31 -18.67
CA GLU A 7 17.93 -26.46 -17.87
C GLU A 7 17.45 -26.01 -16.48
N VAL A 8 16.16 -26.20 -16.23
CA VAL A 8 15.55 -25.94 -14.93
C VAL A 8 16.09 -27.02 -13.99
N SER A 9 17.12 -26.71 -13.22
CA SER A 9 17.42 -27.47 -12.00
C SER A 9 16.21 -27.30 -11.07
N THR A 10 15.28 -28.25 -11.16
CA THR A 10 14.17 -28.52 -10.23
C THR A 10 13.70 -27.29 -9.44
N TYR A 11 12.79 -26.52 -10.03
CA TYR A 11 11.93 -25.63 -9.25
C TYR A 11 11.12 -26.53 -8.32
N LYS A 12 11.46 -26.56 -7.03
CA LYS A 12 10.56 -27.16 -6.04
C LYS A 12 9.31 -26.28 -6.06
N ALA A 13 8.24 -26.78 -6.65
CA ALA A 13 6.93 -26.21 -6.48
C ALA A 13 6.74 -26.00 -4.97
N HIS A 14 6.60 -24.75 -4.54
CA HIS A 14 5.96 -24.52 -3.25
C HIS A 14 4.52 -24.98 -3.45
N GLU A 15 4.28 -26.27 -3.20
CA GLU A 15 2.95 -26.79 -2.95
C GLU A 15 2.25 -25.78 -2.05
N ARG A 16 1.06 -25.31 -2.46
CA ARG A 16 0.24 -24.51 -1.55
C ARG A 16 0.19 -25.29 -0.25
N PRO A 17 0.71 -24.74 0.86
CA PRO A 17 0.71 -25.50 2.10
C PRO A 17 -0.74 -25.91 2.34
N GLY A 18 -0.98 -27.21 2.48
CA GLY A 18 -2.30 -27.68 2.88
C GLY A 18 -2.72 -26.94 4.16
N LEU A 19 -4.02 -26.89 4.47
CA LEU A 19 -4.54 -26.14 5.64
C LEU A 19 -3.68 -26.36 6.91
N LYS A 20 -3.17 -27.59 7.10
CA LYS A 20 -2.24 -27.97 8.17
C LYS A 20 -0.89 -27.24 8.12
N ALA A 21 -0.26 -27.13 6.96
CA ALA A 21 1.01 -26.43 6.79
C ALA A 21 0.84 -24.90 6.89
N THR A 22 -0.29 -24.35 6.45
CA THR A 22 -0.62 -22.93 6.66
C THR A 22 -0.85 -22.63 8.14
N LEU A 23 -1.55 -23.52 8.86
CA LEU A 23 -1.74 -23.40 10.31
C LEU A 23 -0.42 -23.57 11.08
N GLN A 24 0.52 -24.37 10.58
CA GLN A 24 1.85 -24.53 11.17
C GLN A 24 2.76 -23.30 10.97
N GLN A 25 2.48 -22.46 9.98
CA GLN A 25 3.20 -21.19 9.76
C GLN A 25 2.71 -20.06 10.68
N ILE A 26 1.59 -20.24 11.38
CA ILE A 26 1.08 -19.25 12.34
C ILE A 26 1.65 -19.59 13.73
N ASP A 27 2.41 -18.67 14.33
CA ASP A 27 2.87 -18.78 15.72
C ASP A 27 1.71 -18.57 16.71
N LEU A 28 0.82 -19.56 16.80
CA LEU A 28 -0.35 -19.55 17.68
C LEU A 28 0.04 -19.44 19.15
N ILE A 29 1.17 -20.05 19.53
CA ILE A 29 1.70 -20.03 20.90
C ILE A 29 2.14 -18.61 21.25
N GLY A 30 2.98 -17.99 20.42
CA GLY A 30 3.43 -16.61 20.64
C GLY A 30 2.25 -15.63 20.65
N THR A 31 1.28 -15.83 19.76
CA THR A 31 0.08 -14.97 19.69
C THR A 31 -0.79 -15.10 20.95
N THR A 32 -0.97 -16.31 21.47
CA THR A 32 -1.77 -16.55 22.69
C THR A 32 -1.06 -16.03 23.93
N LEU A 33 0.26 -16.22 24.03
CA LEU A 33 1.07 -15.66 25.12
C LEU A 33 1.03 -14.13 25.11
N LEU A 34 1.19 -13.51 23.93
CA LEU A 34 1.12 -12.05 23.79
C LEU A 34 -0.27 -11.53 24.16
N SER A 35 -1.33 -12.10 23.60
CA SER A 35 -2.71 -11.71 23.90
C SER A 35 -3.07 -11.86 25.39
N GLY A 36 -2.66 -12.98 26.01
CA GLY A 36 -2.85 -13.21 27.45
C GLY A 36 -2.09 -12.20 28.31
N SER A 37 -0.84 -11.90 27.96
CA SER A 37 -0.02 -10.92 28.69
C SER A 37 -0.60 -9.50 28.60
N LEU A 38 -1.05 -9.08 27.42
CA LEU A 38 -1.67 -7.78 27.20
C LEU A 38 -3.01 -7.68 27.95
N THR A 39 -3.83 -8.73 27.91
CA THR A 39 -5.10 -8.78 28.64
C THR A 39 -4.89 -8.63 30.14
N ALA A 40 -3.99 -9.42 30.74
CA ALA A 40 -3.67 -9.33 32.16
C ALA A 40 -3.11 -7.95 32.53
N PHE A 41 -2.26 -7.39 31.67
CA PHE A 41 -1.66 -6.06 31.88
C PHE A 41 -2.69 -4.95 31.86
N PHE A 42 -3.54 -4.89 30.84
CA PHE A 42 -4.59 -3.89 30.73
C PHE A 42 -5.64 -4.03 31.83
N LEU A 43 -5.96 -5.26 32.25
CA LEU A 43 -6.87 -5.48 33.37
C LEU A 43 -6.29 -4.94 34.68
N ALA A 44 -4.99 -5.17 34.91
CA ALA A 44 -4.30 -4.59 36.07
C ALA A 44 -4.34 -3.07 36.03
N LEU A 45 -3.99 -2.44 34.89
CA LEU A 45 -3.96 -0.98 34.76
C LEU A 45 -5.33 -0.34 34.90
N ASN A 46 -6.39 -0.94 34.34
CA ASN A 46 -7.74 -0.37 34.42
C ASN A 46 -8.37 -0.54 35.81
N TRP A 47 -8.00 -1.56 36.57
CA TRP A 47 -8.57 -1.80 37.90
C TRP A 47 -7.76 -1.15 39.02
N ALA A 48 -6.46 -0.96 38.84
CA ALA A 48 -5.59 -0.41 39.86
C ALA A 48 -5.89 1.07 40.15
N GLY A 49 -6.18 1.38 41.41
CA GLY A 49 -6.52 2.73 41.85
C GLY A 49 -7.97 3.17 41.54
N VAL A 50 -8.74 2.34 40.83
CA VAL A 50 -10.15 2.61 40.50
C VAL A 50 -11.04 1.60 41.22
N THR A 51 -10.91 0.31 40.90
CA THR A 51 -11.71 -0.77 41.48
C THR A 51 -11.02 -1.40 42.69
N TYR A 52 -9.70 -1.54 42.63
CA TYR A 52 -8.89 -2.15 43.69
C TYR A 52 -7.69 -1.26 44.02
N ALA A 53 -7.28 -1.25 45.28
CA ALA A 53 -6.02 -0.60 45.67
C ALA A 53 -4.83 -1.24 44.95
N TRP A 54 -3.79 -0.45 44.68
CA TRP A 54 -2.54 -0.93 44.06
C TRP A 54 -1.87 -2.07 44.83
N SER A 55 -2.05 -2.10 46.16
CA SER A 55 -1.54 -3.16 47.05
C SER A 55 -2.40 -4.44 47.06
N SER A 56 -3.52 -4.47 46.32
CA SER A 56 -4.40 -5.64 46.26
C SER A 56 -3.66 -6.84 45.66
N SER A 57 -3.80 -8.00 46.29
CA SER A 57 -3.23 -9.26 45.81
C SER A 57 -3.64 -9.58 44.37
N ARG A 58 -4.85 -9.16 43.95
CA ARG A 58 -5.35 -9.34 42.58
C ARG A 58 -4.55 -8.54 41.56
N ILE A 59 -4.22 -7.28 41.85
CA ILE A 59 -3.44 -6.41 40.96
C ILE A 59 -2.00 -6.90 40.87
N ILE A 60 -1.39 -7.24 42.01
CA ILE A 60 -0.04 -7.79 42.07
C ILE A 60 0.03 -9.11 41.30
N ALA A 61 -0.97 -9.99 41.45
CA ALA A 61 -1.04 -11.25 40.72
C ALA A 61 -1.15 -11.03 39.20
N LEU A 62 -2.00 -10.10 38.73
CA LEU A 62 -2.12 -9.79 37.30
C LEU A 62 -0.80 -9.25 36.72
N LEU A 63 -0.12 -8.34 37.42
CA LEU A 63 1.19 -7.82 37.00
C LEU A 63 2.27 -8.91 36.99
N ALA A 64 2.28 -9.79 37.99
CA ALA A 64 3.19 -10.92 38.03
C ALA A 64 2.93 -11.90 36.87
N VAL A 65 1.67 -12.20 36.57
CA VAL A 65 1.27 -13.03 35.41
C VAL A 65 1.70 -12.38 34.11
N THR A 66 1.49 -11.07 33.92
CA THR A 66 2.00 -10.34 32.76
C THR A 66 3.51 -10.51 32.62
N GLY A 67 4.27 -10.29 33.70
CA GLY A 67 5.73 -10.45 33.68
C GLY A 67 6.18 -11.86 33.30
N VAL A 68 5.56 -12.88 33.88
CA VAL A 68 5.85 -14.29 33.56
C VAL A 68 5.51 -14.58 32.10
N LEU A 69 4.34 -14.18 31.60
CA LEU A 69 3.95 -14.42 30.22
C LEU A 69 4.86 -13.70 29.21
N LEU A 70 5.31 -12.48 29.51
CA LEU A 70 6.28 -11.76 28.68
C LEU A 70 7.66 -12.42 28.68
N VAL A 71 8.13 -12.94 29.83
CA VAL A 71 9.39 -13.70 29.89
C VAL A 71 9.28 -14.99 29.08
N VAL A 72 8.18 -15.73 29.23
CA VAL A 72 7.92 -16.96 28.45
C VAL A 72 7.84 -16.63 26.96
N LEU A 73 7.16 -15.54 26.59
CA LEU A 73 7.11 -15.07 25.20
C LEU A 73 8.51 -14.72 24.68
N GLY A 74 9.33 -14.00 25.47
CA GLY A 74 10.69 -13.64 25.09
C GLY A 74 11.58 -14.86 24.85
N VAL A 75 11.50 -15.87 25.73
CA VAL A 75 12.20 -17.15 25.55
C VAL A 75 11.69 -17.88 24.31
N HIS A 76 10.38 -17.96 24.12
CA HIS A 76 9.75 -18.59 22.94
C HIS A 76 10.19 -17.92 21.63
N GLN A 77 10.20 -16.59 21.57
CA GLN A 77 10.65 -15.83 20.40
C GLN A 77 12.16 -16.02 20.14
N PHE A 78 12.97 -16.06 21.20
CA PHE A 78 14.42 -16.31 21.06
C PHE A 78 14.71 -17.71 20.49
N LEU A 79 13.92 -18.71 20.89
CA LEU A 79 14.03 -20.08 20.40
C LEU A 79 13.59 -20.24 18.94
N GLN A 80 12.60 -19.46 18.47
CA GLN A 80 12.09 -19.51 17.09
C GLN A 80 12.96 -18.78 16.03
N LYS A 81 14.00 -18.05 16.45
CA LYS A 81 14.94 -17.35 15.54
C LYS A 81 14.22 -16.47 14.49
N ALA A 82 14.33 -16.81 13.20
CA ALA A 82 13.89 -15.99 12.08
C ALA A 82 12.39 -16.13 11.73
N GLU A 83 11.70 -17.12 12.30
CA GLU A 83 10.26 -17.39 12.06
C GLU A 83 9.35 -16.85 13.16
N GLY A 84 9.92 -16.22 14.19
CA GLY A 84 9.14 -15.62 15.27
C GLY A 84 8.26 -14.45 14.81
N ILE A 85 7.19 -14.16 15.56
CA ILE A 85 6.27 -13.02 15.36
C ILE A 85 7.03 -11.69 15.35
N LEU A 86 8.16 -11.60 16.07
CA LEU A 86 8.98 -10.40 16.25
C LEU A 86 10.36 -10.56 15.62
N PRO A 87 10.49 -10.66 14.27
CA PRO A 87 11.79 -10.88 13.66
C PRO A 87 12.64 -9.61 13.76
N TRP A 88 13.78 -9.78 14.44
CA TRP A 88 14.70 -8.70 14.79
C TRP A 88 15.16 -7.85 13.59
N ARG A 89 15.26 -8.46 12.41
CA ARG A 89 15.65 -7.80 11.16
C ARG A 89 14.70 -6.66 10.75
N VAL A 90 13.39 -6.83 10.96
CA VAL A 90 12.38 -5.82 10.57
C VAL A 90 12.29 -4.72 11.62
N ILE A 91 12.37 -5.07 12.90
CA ILE A 91 12.33 -4.08 14.00
C ILE A 91 13.55 -3.16 13.96
N ARG A 92 14.73 -3.69 13.59
CA ARG A 92 15.98 -2.91 13.50
C ARG A 92 16.02 -1.97 12.30
N ASP A 93 15.11 -2.12 11.33
CA ASP A 93 14.99 -1.15 10.24
C ASP A 93 14.60 0.21 10.80
N ARG A 94 15.40 1.23 10.44
CA ARG A 94 15.24 2.60 10.93
C ARG A 94 13.85 3.17 10.62
N ASN A 95 13.32 2.89 9.43
CA ASN A 95 12.02 3.41 9.00
C ASN A 95 10.88 2.73 9.76
N VAL A 96 10.98 1.43 10.02
CA VAL A 96 10.00 0.70 10.84
C VAL A 96 10.01 1.22 12.28
N SER A 97 11.18 1.34 12.91
CA SER A 97 11.31 1.89 14.27
C SER A 97 10.77 3.33 14.37
N ALA A 98 11.13 4.18 13.41
CA ALA A 98 10.64 5.56 13.34
C ALA A 98 9.11 5.63 13.14
N ALA A 99 8.56 4.79 12.27
CA ALA A 99 7.13 4.67 12.01
C ALA A 99 6.34 4.21 13.25
N ILE A 100 6.89 3.27 14.04
CA ILE A 100 6.31 2.81 15.30
C ILE A 100 6.27 3.94 16.33
N ILE A 101 7.40 4.63 16.55
CA ILE A 101 7.51 5.74 17.52
C ILE A 101 6.54 6.86 17.14
N PHE A 102 6.50 7.23 15.86
CA PHE A 102 5.58 8.25 15.35
C PHE A 102 4.12 7.83 15.56
N SER A 103 3.77 6.58 15.22
CA SER A 103 2.41 6.06 15.34
C SER A 103 1.91 6.02 16.78
N ILE A 104 2.76 5.57 17.72
CA ILE A 104 2.43 5.59 19.14
C ILE A 104 2.19 7.03 19.60
N GLY A 105 3.09 7.96 19.28
CA GLY A 105 2.94 9.36 19.68
C GLY A 105 1.66 9.99 19.15
N LEU A 106 1.43 9.87 17.84
CA LEU A 106 0.33 10.55 17.15
C LEU A 106 -1.03 10.01 17.58
N VAL A 107 -1.21 8.68 17.47
CA VAL A 107 -2.52 8.06 17.73
C VAL A 107 -2.84 8.12 19.22
N SER A 108 -1.87 7.90 20.10
CA SER A 108 -2.12 7.98 21.55
C SER A 108 -2.48 9.39 21.99
N SER A 109 -1.78 10.41 21.47
CA SER A 109 -2.10 11.81 21.76
C SER A 109 -3.53 12.15 21.33
N LEU A 110 -3.90 11.80 20.10
CA LEU A 110 -5.24 12.03 19.58
C LEU A 110 -6.31 11.33 20.42
N THR A 111 -6.13 10.03 20.70
CA THR A 111 -7.10 9.24 21.46
C THR A 111 -7.31 9.77 22.87
N ILE A 112 -6.24 10.17 23.59
CA ILE A 112 -6.39 10.74 24.94
C ILE A 112 -7.21 12.03 24.90
N LEU A 113 -6.90 12.94 23.98
CA LEU A 113 -7.60 14.21 23.86
C LEU A 113 -9.07 14.00 23.50
N GLU A 114 -9.36 13.13 22.54
CA GLU A 114 -10.73 12.79 22.12
C GLU A 114 -11.51 12.03 23.19
N TYR A 115 -10.85 11.18 23.99
CA TYR A 115 -11.48 10.45 25.09
C TYR A 115 -11.96 11.39 26.21
N TYR A 116 -11.14 12.37 26.60
CA TYR A 116 -11.47 13.30 27.70
C TYR A 116 -12.24 14.56 27.26
N ALA A 117 -12.21 14.95 25.98
CA ALA A 117 -12.89 16.16 25.51
C ALA A 117 -14.41 16.18 25.79
N PRO A 118 -15.19 15.10 25.55
CA PRO A 118 -16.61 15.07 25.90
C PRO A 118 -16.86 15.22 27.39
N ALA A 119 -15.99 14.64 28.23
CA ALA A 119 -16.09 14.77 29.67
C ALA A 119 -15.79 16.21 30.11
N TYR A 120 -14.82 16.86 29.47
CA TYR A 120 -14.50 18.27 29.69
C TYR A 120 -15.67 19.18 29.31
N PHE A 121 -16.29 19.00 28.13
CA PHE A 121 -17.44 19.81 27.72
C PHE A 121 -18.65 19.65 28.65
N GLN A 122 -18.91 18.45 29.15
CA GLN A 122 -20.02 18.19 30.07
C GLN A 122 -19.74 18.75 31.48
N ALA A 123 -18.59 18.39 32.06
CA ALA A 123 -18.28 18.76 33.43
C ALA A 123 -17.91 20.26 33.54
N VAL A 124 -17.07 20.78 32.63
CA VAL A 124 -16.51 22.14 32.71
C VAL A 124 -17.37 23.21 32.07
N HIS A 125 -17.95 22.93 30.89
CA HIS A 125 -18.82 23.88 30.20
C HIS A 125 -20.32 23.65 30.43
N GLY A 126 -20.70 22.57 31.12
CA GLY A 126 -22.10 22.26 31.40
C GLY A 126 -22.91 21.89 30.17
N TYR A 127 -22.24 21.46 29.09
CA TYR A 127 -22.90 21.08 27.86
C TYR A 127 -23.64 19.76 28.03
N THR A 128 -24.76 19.58 27.33
CA THR A 128 -25.44 18.28 27.29
C THR A 128 -24.57 17.25 26.57
N ALA A 129 -24.86 15.96 26.78
CA ALA A 129 -24.17 14.88 26.05
C ALA A 129 -24.30 15.06 24.52
N ALA A 130 -25.47 15.45 24.03
CA ALA A 130 -25.71 15.75 22.62
C ALA A 130 -24.83 16.91 22.12
N ARG A 131 -24.73 18.00 22.90
CA ARG A 131 -23.87 19.14 22.56
C ARG A 131 -22.40 18.79 22.55
N SER A 132 -21.95 18.02 23.53
CA SER A 132 -20.58 17.56 23.61
C SER A 132 -20.21 16.64 22.45
N GLY A 133 -21.16 15.83 21.97
CA GLY A 133 -20.99 14.98 20.79
C GLY A 133 -20.72 15.77 19.51
N TYR A 134 -21.54 16.77 19.17
CA TYR A 134 -21.28 17.56 17.96
C TYR A 134 -20.08 18.50 18.11
N MET A 135 -19.68 18.86 19.33
CA MET A 135 -18.42 19.57 19.58
C MET A 135 -17.17 18.72 19.26
N MET A 136 -17.33 17.43 18.93
CA MET A 136 -16.26 16.59 18.37
C MET A 136 -16.09 16.74 16.86
N LEU A 137 -17.08 17.28 16.15
CA LEU A 137 -17.02 17.44 14.70
C LEU A 137 -15.80 18.24 14.20
N PRO A 138 -15.32 19.29 14.88
CA PRO A 138 -14.11 19.99 14.43
C PRO A 138 -12.90 19.07 14.28
N SER A 139 -12.63 18.18 15.24
CA SER A 139 -11.52 17.20 15.15
C SER A 139 -11.73 16.24 13.98
N LEU A 140 -12.94 15.70 13.83
CA LEU A 140 -13.27 14.78 12.74
C LEU A 140 -13.09 15.43 11.36
N ILE A 141 -13.64 16.64 11.18
CA ILE A 141 -13.53 17.41 9.94
C ILE A 141 -12.06 17.76 9.67
N GLY A 142 -11.33 18.22 10.68
CA GLY A 142 -9.89 18.47 10.59
C GLY A 142 -9.15 17.23 10.10
N THR A 143 -9.41 16.07 10.69
CA THR A 143 -8.78 14.79 10.31
C THR A 143 -9.06 14.42 8.85
N LEU A 144 -10.30 14.56 8.40
CA LEU A 144 -10.67 14.31 7.00
C LEU A 144 -9.96 15.25 6.03
N ILE A 145 -9.87 16.53 6.35
CA ILE A 145 -9.13 17.51 5.56
C ILE A 145 -7.64 17.16 5.54
N GLY A 146 -7.06 16.83 6.70
CA GLY A 146 -5.65 16.44 6.81
C GLY A 146 -5.31 15.21 5.98
N LEU A 147 -6.15 14.17 6.01
CA LEU A 147 -6.00 12.98 5.17
C LEU A 147 -6.11 13.30 3.67
N ALA A 148 -7.06 14.17 3.30
CA ALA A 148 -7.25 14.61 1.92
C ALA A 148 -6.07 15.47 1.40
N VAL A 149 -5.32 16.13 2.29
CA VAL A 149 -4.08 16.82 1.95
C VAL A 149 -2.91 15.84 1.86
N GLN A 150 -2.79 14.92 2.83
CA GLN A 150 -1.66 14.00 2.93
C GLN A 150 -1.59 13.00 1.77
N GLY A 151 -2.72 12.41 1.36
CA GLY A 151 -2.74 11.34 0.36
C GLY A 151 -2.30 11.83 -1.03
N PRO A 152 -3.07 12.74 -1.67
CA PRO A 152 -2.69 13.39 -2.92
C PRO A 152 -1.36 14.14 -2.80
N GLY A 153 -1.10 14.81 -1.67
CA GLY A 153 0.16 15.51 -1.44
C GLY A 153 1.37 14.57 -1.49
N THR A 154 1.32 13.42 -0.82
CA THR A 154 2.41 12.43 -0.86
C THR A 154 2.64 11.91 -2.28
N SER A 155 1.58 11.66 -3.04
CA SER A 155 1.67 11.26 -4.45
C SER A 155 2.25 12.36 -5.33
N PHE A 156 1.86 13.61 -5.09
CA PHE A 156 2.29 14.77 -5.86
C PHE A 156 3.75 15.15 -5.58
N PHE A 157 4.14 15.31 -4.31
CA PHE A 157 5.53 15.64 -3.94
C PHE A 157 6.47 14.44 -4.04
N GLY A 158 5.93 13.22 -3.98
CA GLY A 158 6.70 11.99 -4.02
C GLY A 158 7.37 11.64 -2.69
N TYR A 159 7.11 12.35 -1.59
CA TYR A 159 7.70 12.06 -0.29
C TYR A 159 6.63 12.15 0.81
N TYR A 160 6.65 11.19 1.75
CA TYR A 160 5.77 11.19 2.93
C TYR A 160 6.38 11.96 4.11
N THR A 161 7.71 12.14 4.14
CA THR A 161 8.45 12.73 5.26
C THR A 161 8.09 14.19 5.55
N PRO A 162 7.86 15.08 4.56
CA PRO A 162 7.39 16.45 4.84
C PRO A 162 6.07 16.50 5.60
N PHE A 163 5.13 15.59 5.28
CA PHE A 163 3.85 15.49 5.96
C PHE A 163 3.99 14.93 7.38
N MET A 164 4.91 13.97 7.59
CA MET A 164 5.26 13.52 8.95
C MET A 164 5.80 14.66 9.81
N ILE A 165 6.73 15.45 9.27
CA ILE A 165 7.32 16.59 9.98
C ILE A 165 6.26 17.65 10.28
N CYS A 166 5.40 17.96 9.30
CA CYS A 166 4.28 18.89 9.49
C CYS A 166 3.38 18.44 10.64
N SER A 167 2.96 17.17 10.64
CA SER A 167 2.16 16.59 11.72
C SER A 167 2.90 16.59 13.07
N ALA A 168 4.19 16.28 13.09
CA ALA A 168 5.02 16.29 14.29
C ALA A 168 5.20 17.67 14.91
N ILE A 169 5.07 18.75 14.13
CA ILE A 169 5.09 20.14 14.63
C ILE A 169 3.69 20.56 15.07
N LEU A 170 2.68 20.29 14.26
CA LEU A 170 1.32 20.76 14.51
C LEU A 170 0.65 20.04 15.69
N THR A 171 0.92 18.74 15.89
CA THR A 171 0.27 17.96 16.96
C THR A 171 0.64 18.46 18.37
N PRO A 172 1.93 18.70 18.71
CA PRO A 172 2.29 19.32 19.98
C PRO A 172 1.70 20.72 20.16
N VAL A 173 1.66 21.53 19.09
CA VAL A 173 1.09 22.89 19.15
C VAL A 173 -0.41 22.82 19.45
N ALA A 174 -1.16 21.99 18.72
CA ALA A 174 -2.59 21.81 18.94
C ALA A 174 -2.88 21.28 20.36
N THR A 175 -2.13 20.26 20.78
CA THR A 175 -2.27 19.66 22.11
C THR A 175 -1.94 20.66 23.23
N GLY A 176 -0.86 21.42 23.07
CA GLY A 176 -0.46 22.47 24.01
C GLY A 176 -1.50 23.57 24.12
N LEU A 177 -2.07 24.02 22.99
CA LEU A 177 -3.17 24.97 22.97
C LEU A 177 -4.41 24.45 23.70
N MET A 178 -4.75 23.16 23.56
CA MET A 178 -5.86 22.56 24.30
C MET A 178 -5.65 22.58 25.83
N THR A 179 -4.40 22.52 26.32
CA THR A 179 -4.13 22.65 27.77
C THR A 179 -4.44 24.04 28.35
N THR A 180 -4.65 25.05 27.49
CA THR A 180 -5.04 26.41 27.91
C THR A 180 -6.56 26.58 28.10
N TRP A 181 -7.35 25.54 27.81
CA TRP A 181 -8.79 25.59 28.03
C TRP A 181 -9.10 25.76 29.52
N GLY A 182 -10.07 26.61 29.80
CA GLY A 182 -10.62 26.84 31.13
C GLY A 182 -12.15 26.97 31.06
N GLN A 183 -12.77 27.22 32.21
CA GLN A 183 -14.23 27.27 32.34
C GLN A 183 -14.92 28.37 31.52
N TYR A 184 -14.18 29.44 31.20
CA TYR A 184 -14.69 30.60 30.45
C TYR A 184 -14.14 30.68 29.02
N THR A 185 -13.50 29.61 28.51
CA THR A 185 -13.03 29.59 27.13
C THR A 185 -14.20 29.75 26.17
N SER A 186 -14.10 30.71 25.25
CA SER A 186 -15.14 30.97 24.25
C SER A 186 -15.18 29.86 23.19
N LEU A 187 -16.27 29.80 22.43
CA LEU A 187 -16.52 28.73 21.45
C LEU A 187 -15.42 28.66 20.36
N ALA A 188 -14.87 29.79 19.95
CA ALA A 188 -13.91 29.85 18.84
C ALA A 188 -12.60 29.10 19.14
N PRO A 189 -11.88 29.34 20.26
CA PRO A 189 -10.74 28.52 20.66
C PRO A 189 -11.05 27.03 20.78
N LEU A 190 -12.23 26.65 21.30
CA LEU A 190 -12.63 25.24 21.41
C LEU A 190 -12.69 24.58 20.02
N ILE A 191 -13.34 25.24 19.05
CA ILE A 191 -13.47 24.72 17.68
C ILE A 191 -12.12 24.73 16.95
N CYS A 192 -11.40 25.85 16.99
CA CYS A 192 -10.18 26.01 16.21
C CYS A 192 -9.05 25.10 16.70
N TYR A 193 -8.85 24.98 18.02
CA TYR A 193 -7.77 24.14 18.55
C TYR A 193 -8.06 22.67 18.33
N PHE A 194 -9.32 22.26 18.47
CA PHE A 194 -9.71 20.87 18.27
C PHE A 194 -9.73 20.48 16.78
N GLY A 195 -10.13 21.41 15.90
CA GLY A 195 -9.97 21.24 14.46
C GLY A 195 -8.51 21.18 14.01
N LEU A 196 -7.64 21.99 14.61
CA LEU A 196 -6.19 21.94 14.35
C LEU A 196 -5.59 20.60 14.79
N LEU A 197 -5.99 20.06 15.94
CA LEU A 197 -5.59 18.72 16.39
C LEU A 197 -5.96 17.66 15.35
N GLY A 198 -7.22 17.66 14.92
CA GLY A 198 -7.70 16.74 13.90
C GLY A 198 -6.91 16.87 12.60
N PHE A 199 -6.71 18.10 12.12
CA PHE A 199 -5.92 18.36 10.91
C PHE A 199 -4.48 17.87 11.03
N ALA A 200 -3.81 18.18 12.15
CA ALA A 200 -2.45 17.72 12.43
C ALA A 200 -2.36 16.18 12.42
N ALA A 201 -3.33 15.51 13.02
CA ALA A 201 -3.41 14.06 13.03
C ALA A 201 -3.65 13.49 11.63
N GLY A 202 -4.63 14.02 10.89
CA GLY A 202 -4.95 13.60 9.53
C GLY A 202 -3.76 13.72 8.57
N VAL A 203 -2.99 14.81 8.68
CA VAL A 203 -1.79 15.04 7.86
C VAL A 203 -0.69 13.99 8.12
N GLY A 204 -0.60 13.44 9.33
CA GLY A 204 0.43 12.46 9.69
C GLY A 204 -0.01 11.00 9.63
N PHE A 205 -1.33 10.73 9.63
CA PHE A 205 -1.88 9.42 9.99
C PHE A 205 -1.43 8.26 9.09
N GLN A 206 -1.30 8.48 7.79
CA GLN A 206 -0.94 7.45 6.81
C GLN A 206 0.57 7.43 6.47
N CYS A 207 1.34 8.39 6.96
CA CYS A 207 2.74 8.49 6.61
C CYS A 207 3.63 7.35 7.14
N PRO A 208 3.43 6.82 8.37
CA PRO A 208 4.15 5.64 8.85
C PRO A 208 3.99 4.42 7.93
N GLN A 209 2.78 4.20 7.41
CA GLN A 209 2.44 3.10 6.52
C GLN A 209 3.12 3.31 5.16
N ASN A 210 3.04 4.53 4.62
CA ASN A 210 3.74 4.90 3.38
C ASN A 210 5.26 4.73 3.51
N SER A 211 5.82 5.07 4.68
CA SER A 211 7.24 4.88 4.96
C SER A 211 7.66 3.43 4.89
N VAL A 212 6.95 2.55 5.61
CA VAL A 212 7.24 1.12 5.63
C VAL A 212 7.05 0.48 4.25
N GLN A 213 5.97 0.83 3.54
CA GLN A 213 5.69 0.33 2.19
C GLN A 213 6.76 0.72 1.17
N THR A 214 7.42 1.86 1.38
CA THR A 214 8.45 2.39 0.48
C THR A 214 9.85 1.92 0.87
N ALA A 215 10.11 1.72 2.17
CA ALA A 215 11.43 1.42 2.68
C ALA A 215 11.78 -0.07 2.71
N LEU A 216 10.79 -0.96 2.92
CA LEU A 216 11.02 -2.40 3.06
C LEU A 216 10.96 -3.15 1.72
N SER A 217 11.60 -4.33 1.71
CA SER A 217 11.49 -5.30 0.62
C SER A 217 10.08 -5.91 0.54
N LYS A 218 9.69 -6.43 -0.63
CA LYS A 218 8.34 -7.01 -0.84
C LYS A 218 7.98 -8.14 0.15
N GLU A 219 8.99 -8.87 0.62
CA GLU A 219 8.84 -9.95 1.59
C GLU A 219 8.52 -9.43 3.00
N ASP A 220 9.02 -8.23 3.33
CA ASP A 220 8.94 -7.65 4.68
C ASP A 220 7.89 -6.57 4.85
N VAL A 221 7.38 -5.98 3.76
CA VAL A 221 6.38 -4.90 3.80
C VAL A 221 5.16 -5.29 4.64
N SER A 222 4.59 -6.47 4.41
CA SER A 222 3.40 -6.93 5.16
C SER A 222 3.68 -7.04 6.67
N LEU A 223 4.87 -7.51 7.01
CA LEU A 223 5.30 -7.70 8.38
C LEU A 223 5.61 -6.37 9.08
N GLY A 224 6.30 -5.45 8.39
CA GLY A 224 6.51 -4.09 8.87
C GLY A 224 5.20 -3.34 9.10
N LEU A 225 4.22 -3.49 8.20
CA LEU A 225 2.89 -2.90 8.36
C LEU A 225 2.15 -3.46 9.58
N ALA A 226 2.27 -4.77 9.84
CA ALA A 226 1.69 -5.37 11.02
C ALA A 226 2.23 -4.73 12.31
N PHE A 227 3.53 -4.41 12.37
CA PHE A 227 4.10 -3.70 13.52
C PHE A 227 3.57 -2.28 13.69
N VAL A 228 3.46 -1.53 12.60
CA VAL A 228 2.90 -0.17 12.64
C VAL A 228 1.45 -0.21 13.12
N LEU A 229 0.64 -1.12 12.60
CA LEU A 229 -0.77 -1.26 13.02
C LEU A 229 -0.91 -1.75 14.46
N PHE A 230 -0.04 -2.66 14.89
CA PHE A 230 0.05 -3.07 16.30
C PHE A 230 0.36 -1.86 17.19
N ALA A 231 1.35 -1.05 16.82
CA ALA A 231 1.73 0.15 17.54
C ALA A 231 0.59 1.18 17.63
N GLN A 232 -0.18 1.35 16.54
CA GLN A 232 -1.38 2.21 16.50
C GLN A 232 -2.53 1.71 17.38
N SER A 233 -2.58 0.42 17.67
CA SER A 233 -3.62 -0.15 18.55
C SER A 233 -3.16 -0.21 20.01
N PHE A 234 -1.92 -0.66 20.23
CA PHE A 234 -1.33 -0.84 21.55
C PHE A 234 -1.02 0.49 22.25
N GLY A 235 -0.43 1.45 21.55
CA GLY A 235 -0.04 2.75 22.11
C GLY A 235 -1.21 3.47 22.78
N PRO A 236 -2.32 3.73 22.05
CA PRO A 236 -3.47 4.43 22.62
C PRO A 236 -4.10 3.68 23.78
N ALA A 237 -4.20 2.34 23.72
CA ALA A 237 -4.72 1.54 24.82
C ALA A 237 -3.88 1.71 26.09
N LEU A 238 -2.55 1.66 25.98
CA LEU A 238 -1.63 1.85 27.11
C LEU A 238 -1.72 3.25 27.68
N PHE A 239 -1.57 4.26 26.84
CA PHE A 239 -1.47 5.63 27.32
C PHE A 239 -2.81 6.21 27.76
N THR A 240 -3.94 5.70 27.26
CA THR A 240 -5.27 6.06 27.80
C THR A 240 -5.42 5.57 29.24
N SER A 241 -5.00 4.33 29.54
CA SER A 241 -4.98 3.83 30.93
C SER A 241 -4.02 4.62 31.82
N VAL A 242 -2.84 5.01 31.32
CA VAL A 242 -1.92 5.89 32.05
C VAL A 242 -2.55 7.26 32.32
N SER A 243 -3.16 7.88 31.31
CA SER A 243 -3.89 9.15 31.47
C SER A 243 -5.06 9.03 32.44
N GLN A 244 -5.75 7.90 32.49
CA GLN A 244 -6.78 7.64 33.50
C GLN A 244 -6.21 7.59 34.91
N ILE A 245 -5.07 6.94 35.12
CA ILE A 245 -4.40 6.94 36.43
C ILE A 245 -4.01 8.37 36.84
N VAL A 246 -3.46 9.17 35.91
CA VAL A 246 -3.12 10.57 36.15
C VAL A 246 -4.37 11.39 36.48
N PHE A 247 -5.44 11.23 35.70
CA PHE A 247 -6.72 11.87 35.91
C PHE A 247 -7.27 11.60 37.32
N THR A 248 -7.44 10.32 37.68
CA THR A 248 -8.03 9.90 38.96
C THR A 248 -7.19 10.38 40.15
N ASN A 249 -5.87 10.21 40.09
CA ASN A 249 -4.99 10.67 41.17
C ASN A 249 -5.04 12.20 41.34
N ARG A 250 -5.07 12.94 40.22
CA ARG A 250 -5.15 14.40 40.26
C ARG A 250 -6.52 14.86 40.78
N LEU A 251 -7.60 14.25 40.31
CA LEU A 251 -8.96 14.56 40.75
C LEU A 251 -9.12 14.34 42.25
N SER A 252 -8.65 13.20 42.76
CA SER A 252 -8.69 12.90 44.20
C SER A 252 -7.93 13.94 45.02
N THR A 253 -6.77 14.39 44.53
CA THR A 253 -5.95 15.42 45.19
C THR A 253 -6.63 16.79 45.19
N GLU A 254 -7.19 17.19 44.04
CA GLU A 254 -7.87 18.49 43.86
C GLU A 254 -9.20 18.56 44.64
N LEU A 255 -9.95 17.46 44.73
CA LEU A 255 -11.20 17.44 45.49
C LEU A 255 -10.96 17.49 47.01
N ARG A 256 -9.91 16.82 47.50
CA ARG A 256 -9.55 16.87 48.94
C ARG A 256 -9.11 18.26 49.39
N SER A 257 -8.45 19.03 48.52
CA SER A 257 -8.04 20.40 48.84
C SER A 257 -9.21 21.39 48.74
N THR A 258 -10.19 21.12 47.87
CA THR A 258 -11.28 22.03 47.56
C THR A 258 -12.50 21.85 48.46
N VAL A 259 -12.83 20.61 48.86
CA VAL A 259 -13.97 20.31 49.74
C VAL A 259 -13.51 19.45 50.93
N PRO A 260 -13.00 20.06 52.01
CA PRO A 260 -12.55 19.35 53.20
C PRO A 260 -13.70 18.55 53.83
N GLY A 261 -13.54 17.22 53.93
CA GLY A 261 -14.54 16.31 54.52
C GLY A 261 -15.53 15.68 53.54
N ALA A 262 -15.46 15.98 52.23
CA ALA A 262 -16.28 15.31 51.22
C ALA A 262 -15.82 13.87 50.98
N ASN A 263 -16.78 12.95 50.82
CA ASN A 263 -16.50 11.58 50.38
C ASN A 263 -16.16 11.58 48.88
N VAL A 264 -14.86 11.71 48.59
CA VAL A 264 -14.30 11.74 47.22
C VAL A 264 -14.80 10.56 46.38
N THR A 265 -14.93 9.36 46.98
CA THR A 265 -15.45 8.15 46.32
C THR A 265 -16.89 8.30 45.85
N ALA A 266 -17.73 9.05 46.56
CA ALA A 266 -19.11 9.33 46.16
C ALA A 266 -19.18 10.37 45.04
N ILE A 267 -18.24 11.31 45.00
CA ILE A 267 -18.12 12.34 43.95
C ILE A 267 -17.59 11.74 42.65
N GLU A 268 -16.64 10.81 42.72
CA GLU A 268 -16.13 10.05 41.57
C GLU A 268 -17.19 9.11 40.98
N ALA A 269 -18.13 8.61 41.80
CA ALA A 269 -19.23 7.76 41.36
C ALA A 269 -20.41 8.54 40.74
N LEU A 270 -20.42 9.88 40.86
CA LEU A 270 -21.45 10.73 40.28
C LEU A 270 -21.20 10.92 38.79
N GLY A 271 -22.24 10.68 37.98
CA GLY A 271 -22.20 10.98 36.55
C GLY A 271 -21.85 12.44 36.29
N LEU A 272 -21.07 12.70 35.25
CA LEU A 272 -20.47 14.02 34.92
C LEU A 272 -21.46 15.18 34.84
N THR A 273 -22.72 14.89 34.49
CA THR A 273 -23.82 15.84 34.40
C THR A 273 -24.57 16.04 35.72
N GLU A 274 -24.51 15.06 36.63
CA GLU A 274 -25.18 15.09 37.94
C GLU A 274 -24.35 15.82 39.00
N ILE A 275 -23.03 15.92 38.82
CA ILE A 275 -22.15 16.76 39.66
C ILE A 275 -22.70 18.19 39.74
N ARG A 276 -23.18 18.76 38.63
CA ARG A 276 -23.74 20.12 38.61
C ARG A 276 -25.04 20.29 39.39
N LYS A 277 -25.77 19.21 39.66
CA LYS A 277 -27.08 19.25 40.33
C LYS A 277 -27.00 19.03 41.85
N GLN A 278 -25.85 18.56 42.35
CA GLN A 278 -25.70 18.15 43.75
C GLN A 278 -24.94 19.14 44.63
N PHE A 279 -24.25 20.13 44.04
CA PHE A 279 -23.52 21.15 44.79
C PHE A 279 -24.22 22.51 44.69
N SER A 280 -24.12 23.31 45.76
CA SER A 280 -24.57 24.70 45.76
C SER A 280 -23.71 25.55 44.81
N ASP A 281 -24.29 26.63 44.28
CA ASP A 281 -23.64 27.50 43.27
C ASP A 281 -22.25 28.01 43.71
N GLU A 282 -22.02 28.26 45.01
CA GLU A 282 -20.72 28.69 45.55
C GLU A 282 -19.62 27.61 45.51
N MET A 283 -19.96 26.33 45.70
CA MET A 283 -18.99 25.23 45.65
C MET A 283 -18.81 24.67 44.25
N LEU A 284 -19.80 24.88 43.36
CA LEU A 284 -19.84 24.32 42.03
C LEU A 284 -18.66 24.77 41.16
N ASP A 285 -18.36 26.08 41.16
CA ASP A 285 -17.24 26.63 40.36
C ASP A 285 -15.89 26.04 40.80
N SER A 286 -15.70 25.83 42.09
CA SER A 286 -14.46 25.27 42.63
C SER A 286 -14.31 23.78 42.28
N VAL A 287 -15.39 23.00 42.36
CA VAL A 287 -15.41 21.57 41.97
C VAL A 287 -15.23 21.41 40.45
N VAL A 288 -15.88 22.25 39.66
CA VAL A 288 -15.75 22.26 38.19
C VAL A 288 -14.31 22.61 37.78
N SER A 289 -13.70 23.60 38.43
CA SER A 289 -12.30 23.99 38.18
C SER A 289 -11.33 22.87 38.56
N ALA A 290 -11.54 22.19 39.69
CA ALA A 290 -10.77 21.01 40.09
C ALA A 290 -10.87 19.87 39.05
N TYR A 291 -12.06 19.64 38.50
CA TYR A 291 -12.28 18.66 37.44
C TYR A 291 -11.56 19.05 36.14
N GLY A 292 -11.66 20.31 35.74
CA GLY A 292 -10.94 20.86 34.57
C GLY A 292 -9.43 20.70 34.69
N ARG A 293 -8.84 21.07 35.85
CA ARG A 293 -7.40 20.89 36.11
C ARG A 293 -6.96 19.43 36.04
N SER A 294 -7.81 18.51 36.48
CA SER A 294 -7.53 17.07 36.46
C SER A 294 -7.56 16.49 35.05
N ILE A 295 -8.48 16.94 34.20
CA ILE A 295 -8.47 16.61 32.77
C ILE A 295 -7.23 17.20 32.08
N THR A 296 -6.92 18.47 32.33
CA THR A 296 -5.73 19.11 31.75
C THR A 296 -4.44 18.38 32.15
N ALA A 297 -4.35 17.86 33.38
CA ALA A 297 -3.24 17.01 33.81
C ALA A 297 -3.08 15.76 32.93
N SER A 298 -4.18 15.18 32.48
CA SER A 298 -4.21 14.02 31.59
C SER A 298 -3.79 14.37 30.17
N TRP A 299 -4.09 15.60 29.71
CA TRP A 299 -3.63 16.12 28.42
C TRP A 299 -2.14 16.45 28.38
N TYR A 300 -1.47 16.68 29.52
CA TYR A 300 -0.01 16.77 29.53
C TYR A 300 0.66 15.44 29.15
N VAL A 301 0.03 14.30 29.43
CA VAL A 301 0.50 12.99 28.93
C VAL A 301 0.38 12.95 27.40
N ALA A 302 -0.75 13.40 26.85
CA ALA A 302 -0.94 13.53 25.40
C ALA A 302 0.11 14.47 24.78
N LEU A 303 0.43 15.60 25.42
CA LEU A 303 1.45 16.54 24.96
C LEU A 303 2.84 15.88 24.89
N GLY A 304 3.22 15.11 25.92
CA GLY A 304 4.47 14.35 25.91
C GLY A 304 4.55 13.36 24.74
N LEU A 305 3.44 12.69 24.43
CA LEU A 305 3.32 11.77 23.29
C LEU A 305 3.30 12.49 21.94
N ALA A 306 2.69 13.67 21.87
CA ALA A 306 2.76 14.52 20.68
C ALA A 306 4.21 14.92 20.38
N CYS A 307 5.00 15.27 21.40
CA CYS A 307 6.42 15.57 21.23
C CYS A 307 7.23 14.35 20.77
N LEU A 308 6.83 13.13 21.15
CA LEU A 308 7.43 11.89 20.67
C LEU A 308 7.32 11.73 19.13
N CYS A 309 6.28 12.31 18.52
CA CYS A 309 6.15 12.34 17.06
C CYS A 309 7.34 13.01 16.37
N ILE A 310 7.99 13.99 17.01
CA ILE A 310 9.16 14.68 16.45
C ILE A 310 10.32 13.69 16.28
N ILE A 311 10.54 12.82 17.27
CA ILE A 311 11.58 11.79 17.21
C ILE A 311 11.27 10.80 16.08
N GLY A 312 10.01 10.37 15.96
CA GLY A 312 9.58 9.51 14.86
C GLY A 312 9.77 10.16 13.50
N ALA A 313 9.35 11.41 13.31
CA ALA A 313 9.45 12.12 12.03
C ALA A 313 10.90 12.38 11.59
N LEU A 314 11.78 12.77 12.52
CA LEU A 314 13.21 12.95 12.24
C LEU A 314 13.95 11.62 12.04
N GLY A 315 13.44 10.56 12.68
CA GLY A 315 13.92 9.20 12.53
C GLY A 315 13.65 8.63 11.14
N THR A 316 12.66 9.12 10.40
CA THR A 316 12.28 8.54 9.10
C THR A 316 13.18 9.02 7.96
N GLU A 317 13.53 8.09 7.06
CA GLU A 317 14.35 8.39 5.90
C GLU A 317 13.53 9.08 4.80
N TRP A 318 14.18 9.95 4.03
CA TRP A 318 13.55 10.62 2.89
C TRP A 318 13.62 9.71 1.67
N LYS A 319 12.70 8.74 1.59
CA LYS A 319 12.55 7.88 0.41
C LYS A 319 11.40 8.35 -0.46
N SER A 320 11.66 8.39 -1.77
CA SER A 320 10.65 8.73 -2.76
C SER A 320 9.64 7.59 -2.89
N VAL A 321 8.35 7.92 -2.81
CA VAL A 321 7.25 7.02 -3.20
C VAL A 321 7.10 6.95 -4.72
N LYS A 322 7.64 7.95 -5.45
CA LYS A 322 7.77 7.91 -6.90
C LYS A 322 8.96 7.02 -7.24
N LYS A 323 8.71 5.91 -7.91
CA LYS A 323 9.78 5.10 -8.50
C LYS A 323 10.41 5.88 -9.64
N ASP A 324 11.73 5.86 -9.75
CA ASP A 324 12.48 6.54 -10.82
C ASP A 324 11.85 6.24 -12.19
N GLU A 325 11.34 7.29 -12.83
CA GLU A 325 10.73 7.22 -14.15
C GLU A 325 11.74 6.82 -15.25
N ASN A 326 13.04 6.90 -14.97
CA ASN A 326 14.10 6.39 -15.86
C ASN A 326 14.28 4.86 -15.84
N THR A 327 13.47 4.13 -15.06
CA THR A 327 13.46 2.66 -15.04
C THR A 327 12.31 2.05 -15.87
N LEU A 328 11.64 2.86 -16.70
CA LEU A 328 10.31 2.55 -17.28
C LEU A 328 10.29 1.92 -18.69
N LEU A 329 11.43 1.59 -19.29
CA LEU A 329 11.45 0.94 -20.60
C LEU A 329 11.46 -0.60 -20.45
N HIS A 330 10.26 -1.19 -20.53
CA HIS A 330 9.95 -2.58 -20.94
C HIS A 330 10.31 -3.72 -19.96
N ARG A 331 9.30 -4.38 -19.34
CA ARG A 331 9.52 -5.33 -18.23
C ARG A 331 8.68 -6.63 -18.24
N HIS A 332 8.44 -7.22 -19.42
CA HIS A 332 8.05 -8.65 -19.52
C HIS A 332 9.25 -9.58 -19.24
N ASP A 333 10.43 -9.08 -19.55
CA ASP A 333 11.75 -9.72 -19.50
C ASP A 333 12.36 -9.77 -18.10
N VAL A 334 12.08 -8.82 -17.20
CA VAL A 334 12.60 -8.83 -15.82
C VAL A 334 12.27 -10.14 -15.10
N GLY A 335 11.02 -10.61 -15.21
CA GLY A 335 10.62 -11.88 -14.62
C GLY A 335 11.36 -13.07 -15.23
N LEU A 336 11.71 -13.01 -16.52
CA LEU A 336 12.36 -14.09 -17.22
C LEU A 336 13.87 -14.11 -16.95
N VAL A 337 14.55 -12.97 -17.07
CA VAL A 337 15.98 -12.83 -16.79
C VAL A 337 16.27 -13.15 -15.32
N ALA A 338 15.46 -12.65 -14.38
CA ALA A 338 15.62 -12.96 -12.97
C ALA A 338 15.46 -14.46 -12.66
N ASN A 339 14.76 -15.22 -13.52
CA ASN A 339 14.61 -16.68 -13.41
C ASN A 339 15.58 -17.44 -14.34
N GLY A 340 16.69 -16.83 -14.75
CA GLY A 340 17.76 -17.49 -15.49
C GLY A 340 17.56 -17.55 -17.01
N ALA A 341 16.52 -16.93 -17.56
CA ALA A 341 16.30 -16.93 -19.00
C ALA A 341 17.38 -16.12 -19.75
N ARG A 342 17.74 -16.60 -20.95
CA ARG A 342 18.41 -15.83 -21.98
C ARG A 342 17.37 -15.10 -22.82
N VAL A 343 17.54 -13.80 -22.98
CA VAL A 343 16.51 -12.90 -23.46
C VAL A 343 17.02 -12.07 -24.63
N TYR A 344 16.29 -12.09 -25.73
CA TYR A 344 16.52 -11.27 -26.89
C TYR A 344 15.44 -10.19 -27.00
N ILE A 345 15.89 -8.94 -26.96
CA ILE A 345 15.03 -7.76 -27.00
C ILE A 345 15.21 -7.11 -28.36
N THR A 346 14.08 -6.78 -28.97
CA THR A 346 14.08 -6.01 -30.21
C THR A 346 13.13 -4.83 -30.11
N ALA A 347 13.61 -3.70 -30.60
CA ALA A 347 12.93 -2.41 -30.63
C ALA A 347 13.34 -1.66 -31.91
N LEU A 348 12.76 -0.49 -32.16
CA LEU A 348 13.15 0.32 -33.32
C LEU A 348 14.57 0.84 -33.13
N LEU A 349 15.25 1.19 -34.22
CA LEU A 349 16.60 1.78 -34.16
C LEU A 349 16.62 3.11 -33.39
N THR A 350 15.48 3.80 -33.36
CA THR A 350 15.29 5.04 -32.60
C THR A 350 15.13 4.82 -31.10
N ASP A 351 14.92 3.58 -30.65
CA ASP A 351 14.74 3.25 -29.25
C ASP A 351 16.09 2.80 -28.67
N ASP A 352 16.63 3.53 -27.70
CA ASP A 352 17.83 3.08 -27.00
C ASP A 352 17.50 1.94 -26.03
N ILE A 353 17.90 0.73 -26.41
CA ILE A 353 17.71 -0.49 -25.61
C ILE A 353 18.96 -0.85 -24.80
N THR A 354 20.05 -0.09 -24.92
CA THR A 354 21.35 -0.42 -24.31
C THR A 354 21.24 -0.43 -22.79
N ASP A 355 20.67 0.64 -22.22
CA ASP A 355 20.46 0.78 -20.78
C ASP A 355 19.53 -0.32 -20.25
N ALA A 356 18.46 -0.64 -20.99
CA ALA A 356 17.52 -1.71 -20.60
C ALA A 356 18.21 -3.08 -20.57
N VAL A 357 19.03 -3.38 -21.59
CA VAL A 357 19.82 -4.62 -21.65
C VAL A 357 20.83 -4.69 -20.51
N GLN A 358 21.51 -3.59 -20.19
CA GLN A 358 22.47 -3.56 -19.08
C GLN A 358 21.77 -3.83 -17.74
N GLN A 359 20.65 -3.16 -17.48
CA GLN A 359 19.87 -3.37 -16.25
C GLN A 359 19.40 -4.81 -16.11
N LEU A 360 18.93 -5.43 -17.20
CA LEU A 360 18.50 -6.82 -17.19
C LEU A 360 19.65 -7.77 -16.90
N ASN A 361 20.81 -7.57 -17.54
CA ASN A 361 21.98 -8.38 -17.26
C ASN A 361 22.39 -8.30 -15.78
N THR A 362 22.39 -7.11 -15.18
CA THR A 362 22.66 -6.95 -13.74
C THR A 362 21.63 -7.69 -12.88
N LEU A 363 20.34 -7.66 -13.24
CA LEU A 363 19.30 -8.41 -12.53
C LEU A 363 19.42 -9.94 -12.71
N GLY A 364 19.99 -10.39 -13.82
CA GLY A 364 20.20 -11.80 -14.14
C GLY A 364 21.44 -12.41 -13.51
N GLU A 365 22.39 -11.60 -13.03
CA GLU A 365 23.65 -12.08 -12.42
C GLU A 365 23.43 -13.19 -11.35
N PRO A 366 22.47 -13.08 -10.42
CA PRO A 366 22.29 -14.10 -9.39
C PRO A 366 21.72 -15.43 -9.91
N SER A 367 20.98 -15.41 -11.02
CA SER A 367 20.31 -16.58 -11.58
C SER A 367 20.95 -17.10 -12.88
N GLY A 368 21.99 -16.44 -13.37
CA GLY A 368 22.64 -16.73 -14.65
C GLY A 368 21.85 -16.26 -15.87
N GLY A 369 20.78 -15.47 -15.68
CA GLY A 369 20.00 -14.90 -16.76
C GLY A 369 20.77 -13.84 -17.54
N GLN A 370 20.48 -13.71 -18.84
CA GLN A 370 21.19 -12.79 -19.73
C GLN A 370 20.22 -12.10 -20.68
N ALA A 371 20.53 -10.88 -21.07
CA ALA A 371 19.79 -10.11 -22.06
C ALA A 371 20.71 -9.61 -23.19
N GLN A 372 20.20 -9.65 -24.42
CA GLN A 372 20.81 -9.07 -25.60
C GLN A 372 19.78 -8.25 -26.38
N GLY A 373 20.17 -7.04 -26.79
CA GLY A 373 19.34 -6.16 -27.61
C GLY A 373 19.76 -6.13 -29.06
N PHE A 374 18.80 -6.01 -29.98
CA PHE A 374 19.07 -5.66 -31.38
C PHE A 374 17.91 -4.87 -32.01
N ALA A 375 18.22 -3.93 -32.90
CA ALA A 375 17.20 -3.12 -33.56
C ALA A 375 16.52 -3.88 -34.70
N SER A 376 15.18 -3.78 -34.81
CA SER A 376 14.43 -4.22 -35.98
C SER A 376 13.05 -3.55 -36.07
N ASP A 377 12.60 -3.29 -37.30
CA ASP A 377 11.26 -2.77 -37.57
C ASP A 377 10.26 -3.90 -37.91
N LEU A 378 9.40 -4.21 -36.94
CA LEU A 378 8.39 -5.26 -37.06
C LEU A 378 7.21 -4.89 -37.98
N THR A 379 7.14 -3.66 -38.51
CA THR A 379 6.09 -3.27 -39.46
C THR A 379 6.29 -3.87 -40.85
N THR A 380 7.46 -4.45 -41.13
CA THR A 380 7.82 -5.03 -42.42
C THR A 380 8.20 -6.51 -42.31
N LYS A 381 7.93 -7.30 -43.35
CA LYS A 381 8.39 -8.69 -43.40
C LYS A 381 9.91 -8.80 -43.37
N ALA A 382 10.63 -7.84 -43.95
CA ALA A 382 12.10 -7.83 -43.93
C ALA A 382 12.63 -7.69 -42.49
N GLY A 383 12.08 -6.76 -41.70
CA GLY A 383 12.47 -6.63 -40.30
C GLY A 383 12.06 -7.84 -39.44
N ILE A 384 10.89 -8.43 -39.70
CA ILE A 384 10.47 -9.68 -39.05
C ILE A 384 11.41 -10.84 -39.41
N SER A 385 11.81 -10.97 -40.67
CA SER A 385 12.78 -11.97 -41.11
C SER A 385 14.14 -11.74 -40.45
N ALA A 386 14.61 -10.50 -40.37
CA ALA A 386 15.86 -10.18 -39.68
C ALA A 386 15.84 -10.59 -38.20
N VAL A 387 14.69 -10.43 -37.51
CA VAL A 387 14.49 -10.95 -36.15
C VAL A 387 14.60 -12.46 -36.10
N ALA A 388 13.91 -13.18 -36.99
CA ALA A 388 13.98 -14.63 -37.03
C ALA A 388 15.40 -15.14 -37.34
N GLU A 389 16.07 -14.57 -38.33
CA GLU A 389 17.44 -14.90 -38.73
C GLU A 389 18.43 -14.65 -37.59
N HIS A 390 18.29 -13.53 -36.87
CA HIS A 390 19.14 -13.21 -35.73
C HIS A 390 19.10 -14.28 -34.64
N ILE A 391 17.91 -14.83 -34.39
CA ILE A 391 17.68 -15.86 -33.37
C ILE A 391 18.10 -17.23 -33.88
N ILE A 392 17.72 -17.60 -35.11
CA ILE A 392 18.09 -18.87 -35.75
C ILE A 392 19.61 -19.04 -35.83
N ALA A 393 20.35 -17.95 -36.06
CA ALA A 393 21.81 -17.99 -36.11
C ALA A 393 22.48 -18.33 -34.78
N ARG A 394 21.76 -18.22 -33.65
CA ARG A 394 22.31 -18.40 -32.29
C ARG A 394 21.69 -19.58 -31.57
N GLU A 395 20.44 -19.92 -31.91
CA GLU A 395 19.60 -20.76 -31.06
C GLU A 395 18.85 -21.80 -31.90
N SER A 396 18.84 -23.04 -31.42
CA SER A 396 18.21 -24.19 -32.10
C SER A 396 16.70 -24.29 -31.84
N HIS A 397 16.22 -23.60 -30.80
CA HIS A 397 14.83 -23.58 -30.37
C HIS A 397 14.46 -22.18 -29.85
N LEU A 398 13.20 -22.01 -29.47
CA LEU A 398 12.69 -20.82 -28.79
C LEU A 398 11.62 -21.23 -27.80
N ASP A 399 11.82 -21.04 -26.50
CA ASP A 399 10.84 -21.47 -25.51
C ASP A 399 9.62 -20.57 -25.47
N ILE A 400 9.86 -19.24 -25.49
CA ILE A 400 8.84 -18.23 -25.27
C ILE A 400 9.00 -17.09 -26.29
N LEU A 401 7.90 -16.72 -26.93
CA LEU A 401 7.77 -15.50 -27.74
C LEU A 401 6.81 -14.53 -27.04
N ILE A 402 7.31 -13.33 -26.69
CA ILE A 402 6.44 -12.23 -26.23
C ILE A 402 6.35 -11.18 -27.32
N SER A 403 5.17 -11.11 -27.93
CA SER A 403 4.84 -10.18 -29.01
C SER A 403 4.13 -8.95 -28.44
N ASN A 404 4.91 -7.91 -28.12
CA ASN A 404 4.44 -6.74 -27.39
C ASN A 404 4.40 -5.44 -28.22
N ALA A 405 4.94 -5.44 -29.43
CA ALA A 405 5.02 -4.23 -30.24
C ALA A 405 3.63 -3.65 -30.52
N GLY A 406 3.48 -2.34 -30.43
CA GLY A 406 2.23 -1.68 -30.72
C GLY A 406 2.31 -0.17 -30.63
N ILE A 407 1.32 0.49 -31.20
CA ILE A 407 1.15 1.94 -31.18
C ILE A 407 -0.29 2.31 -30.84
N ARG A 408 -0.47 3.56 -30.42
CA ARG A 408 -1.76 4.25 -30.32
C ARG A 408 -1.67 5.55 -31.12
N ARG A 409 -2.69 5.83 -31.93
CA ARG A 409 -2.83 7.07 -32.71
C ARG A 409 -4.14 7.72 -32.31
N ASP A 410 -4.05 8.81 -31.56
CA ASP A 410 -5.21 9.60 -31.15
C ASP A 410 -5.63 10.56 -32.27
N ALA A 411 -6.90 10.98 -32.25
CA ALA A 411 -7.44 11.97 -33.17
C ALA A 411 -6.63 13.28 -33.07
N PRO A 412 -6.17 13.87 -34.18
CA PRO A 412 -5.49 15.18 -34.17
C PRO A 412 -6.34 16.29 -33.53
N LYS A 413 -7.67 16.19 -33.64
CA LYS A 413 -8.62 17.08 -32.95
C LYS A 413 -9.37 16.26 -31.89
N PRO A 414 -8.86 16.11 -30.65
CA PRO A 414 -9.53 15.33 -29.63
C PRO A 414 -10.77 16.05 -29.09
N CYS A 415 -11.82 15.28 -28.76
CA CYS A 415 -13.00 15.77 -28.04
C CYS A 415 -13.34 14.84 -26.87
N LYS A 416 -14.22 15.30 -25.96
CA LYS A 416 -14.79 14.45 -24.90
C LYS A 416 -15.97 13.66 -25.46
N VAL A 417 -15.70 12.48 -26.01
CA VAL A 417 -16.68 11.68 -26.80
C VAL A 417 -18.02 11.49 -26.09
N LEU A 418 -18.05 11.39 -24.76
CA LEU A 418 -19.29 11.16 -24.01
C LEU A 418 -20.17 12.40 -23.83
N THR A 419 -19.62 13.60 -24.03
CA THR A 419 -20.29 14.88 -23.70
C THR A 419 -20.22 15.91 -24.82
N ALA A 420 -19.40 15.69 -25.85
CA ALA A 420 -19.21 16.64 -26.94
C ALA A 420 -20.50 16.79 -27.77
N PRO A 421 -20.82 18.00 -28.25
CA PRO A 421 -21.86 18.20 -29.27
C PRO A 421 -21.57 17.40 -30.54
N LEU A 422 -22.62 17.09 -31.32
CA LEU A 422 -22.50 16.26 -32.52
C LEU A 422 -21.46 16.79 -33.51
N ASP A 423 -21.44 18.09 -33.78
CA ASP A 423 -20.50 18.69 -34.73
C ASP A 423 -19.05 18.57 -34.27
N GLU A 424 -18.80 18.70 -32.96
CA GLU A 424 -17.47 18.53 -32.36
C GLU A 424 -17.03 17.06 -32.41
N LEU A 425 -17.94 16.14 -32.09
CA LEU A 425 -17.69 14.70 -32.19
C LEU A 425 -17.37 14.29 -33.64
N GLN A 426 -18.18 14.76 -34.60
CA GLN A 426 -17.96 14.49 -36.02
C GLN A 426 -16.61 15.06 -36.49
N ALA A 427 -16.29 16.31 -36.16
CA ALA A 427 -15.02 16.94 -36.53
C ALA A 427 -13.81 16.22 -35.91
N SER A 428 -13.96 15.71 -34.68
CA SER A 428 -12.94 14.93 -33.99
C SER A 428 -12.70 13.59 -34.70
N MET A 429 -13.75 12.80 -34.91
CA MET A 429 -13.65 11.49 -35.58
C MET A 429 -13.18 11.61 -37.03
N TRP A 430 -13.62 12.65 -37.75
CA TRP A 430 -13.19 12.92 -39.13
C TRP A 430 -11.74 13.42 -39.23
N SER A 431 -11.12 13.83 -38.12
CA SER A 431 -9.73 14.32 -38.13
C SER A 431 -8.69 13.21 -38.21
N HIS A 432 -9.07 11.94 -38.04
CA HIS A 432 -8.16 10.81 -38.22
C HIS A 432 -7.72 10.69 -39.67
N GLU A 433 -6.44 10.40 -39.86
CA GLU A 433 -5.92 9.99 -41.17
C GLU A 433 -6.08 8.47 -41.36
N GLU A 434 -6.42 8.04 -42.57
CA GLU A 434 -6.48 6.62 -42.93
C GLU A 434 -5.13 5.93 -42.73
N SER A 435 -4.03 6.67 -42.97
CA SER A 435 -2.65 6.21 -42.74
C SER A 435 -2.42 5.80 -41.27
N GLY A 436 -3.04 6.51 -40.32
CA GLY A 436 -2.96 6.23 -38.89
C GLY A 436 -3.66 4.92 -38.53
N TRP A 437 -4.81 4.64 -39.16
CA TRP A 437 -5.52 3.36 -39.03
C TRP A 437 -4.69 2.21 -39.58
N GLU A 438 -4.16 2.35 -40.79
CA GLU A 438 -3.32 1.34 -41.43
C GLU A 438 -2.08 1.02 -40.60
N GLN A 439 -1.36 2.04 -40.13
CA GLN A 439 -0.20 1.87 -39.27
C GLN A 439 -0.56 1.12 -37.98
N THR A 440 -1.68 1.49 -37.36
CA THR A 440 -2.14 0.87 -36.10
C THR A 440 -2.41 -0.62 -36.29
N PHE A 441 -3.16 -1.02 -37.33
CA PHE A 441 -3.40 -2.44 -37.63
C PHE A 441 -2.14 -3.18 -38.09
N ARG A 442 -1.26 -2.51 -38.85
CA ARG A 442 -0.01 -3.08 -39.34
C ARG A 442 0.88 -3.55 -38.19
N ILE A 443 1.05 -2.73 -37.15
CA ILE A 443 1.89 -3.10 -36.00
C ILE A 443 1.12 -3.86 -34.93
N ASN A 444 -0.09 -3.44 -34.55
CA ASN A 444 -0.82 -4.04 -33.42
C ASN A 444 -1.38 -5.43 -33.76
N THR A 445 -1.49 -5.83 -35.02
CA THR A 445 -2.13 -7.09 -35.42
C THR A 445 -1.29 -7.85 -36.44
N THR A 446 -1.01 -7.25 -37.59
CA THR A 446 -0.33 -7.94 -38.71
C THR A 446 1.09 -8.37 -38.35
N ALA A 447 1.84 -7.52 -37.64
CA ALA A 447 3.19 -7.85 -37.18
C ALA A 447 3.21 -9.06 -36.23
N HIS A 448 2.25 -9.15 -35.30
CA HIS A 448 2.15 -10.29 -34.38
C HIS A 448 1.92 -11.61 -35.11
N TYR A 449 1.05 -11.62 -36.14
CA TYR A 449 0.83 -12.78 -36.98
C TYR A 449 2.12 -13.23 -37.68
N PHE A 450 2.79 -12.33 -38.41
CA PHE A 450 3.96 -12.70 -39.19
C PHE A 450 5.16 -13.08 -38.32
N LEU A 451 5.34 -12.42 -37.16
CA LEU A 451 6.39 -12.78 -36.22
C LEU A 451 6.16 -14.17 -35.62
N ALA A 452 4.93 -14.50 -35.24
CA ALA A 452 4.56 -15.82 -34.76
C ALA A 452 4.81 -16.90 -35.83
N VAL A 453 4.47 -16.63 -37.10
CA VAL A 453 4.74 -17.53 -38.22
C VAL A 453 6.24 -17.72 -38.46
N ALA A 454 7.03 -16.63 -38.43
CA ALA A 454 8.47 -16.68 -38.68
C ALA A 454 9.23 -17.51 -37.62
N LEU A 455 8.78 -17.47 -36.36
CA LEU A 455 9.43 -18.17 -35.24
C LEU A 455 8.80 -19.53 -34.90
N LEU A 456 7.74 -19.95 -35.60
CA LEU A 456 6.96 -21.15 -35.28
C LEU A 456 7.82 -22.42 -35.21
N LYS A 457 8.80 -22.57 -36.11
CA LYS A 457 9.69 -23.73 -36.12
C LYS A 457 10.53 -23.81 -34.84
N LEU A 458 11.07 -22.69 -34.36
CA LEU A 458 11.86 -22.66 -33.12
C LEU A 458 10.99 -22.98 -31.89
N LEU A 459 9.75 -22.47 -31.86
CA LEU A 459 8.78 -22.77 -30.80
C LEU A 459 8.38 -24.25 -30.80
N HIS A 460 8.20 -24.84 -31.98
CA HIS A 460 7.95 -26.27 -32.11
C HIS A 460 9.16 -27.11 -31.71
N ASN A 461 10.39 -26.66 -32.00
CA ASN A 461 11.59 -27.35 -31.54
C ASN A 461 11.65 -27.36 -30.01
N ALA A 462 11.31 -26.24 -29.36
CA ALA A 462 11.28 -26.14 -27.90
C ALA A 462 10.29 -27.13 -27.26
N SER A 463 9.11 -27.31 -27.85
CA SER A 463 8.12 -28.28 -27.35
C SER A 463 8.53 -29.75 -27.54
N ASN A 464 9.54 -30.01 -28.38
CA ASN A 464 10.08 -31.34 -28.66
C ASN A 464 11.46 -31.60 -28.04
N LEU A 465 12.04 -30.64 -27.32
CA LEU A 465 13.30 -30.85 -26.61
C LEU A 465 13.20 -32.08 -25.72
N ASP A 466 14.21 -32.93 -25.80
CA ASP A 466 14.38 -34.04 -24.87
C ASP A 466 14.99 -33.48 -23.57
N LEU A 467 14.26 -33.63 -22.46
CA LEU A 467 14.68 -33.16 -21.15
C LEU A 467 15.19 -34.30 -20.26
N GLY A 468 15.35 -35.51 -20.80
CA GLY A 468 15.68 -36.69 -20.02
C GLY A 468 14.46 -37.31 -19.33
N ASP A 469 14.63 -38.53 -18.81
CA ASP A 469 13.58 -39.28 -18.09
C ASP A 469 12.26 -39.46 -18.86
N GLY A 470 12.31 -39.40 -20.19
CA GLY A 470 11.14 -39.48 -21.06
C GLY A 470 10.32 -38.19 -21.15
N LEU A 471 10.75 -37.11 -20.49
CA LEU A 471 10.10 -35.80 -20.54
C LEU A 471 10.48 -35.03 -21.81
N LYS A 472 9.49 -34.39 -22.41
CA LYS A 472 9.67 -33.45 -23.51
C LYS A 472 9.47 -32.03 -23.03
N GLY A 473 9.99 -31.05 -23.77
CA GLY A 473 9.82 -29.63 -23.45
C GLY A 473 8.36 -29.21 -23.26
N ARG A 474 7.45 -29.81 -24.01
CA ARG A 474 6.00 -29.63 -23.83
C ARG A 474 5.49 -30.03 -22.44
N ASP A 475 6.08 -31.01 -21.78
CA ASP A 475 5.60 -31.50 -20.48
C ASP A 475 5.87 -30.49 -19.36
N VAL A 476 6.77 -29.52 -19.60
CA VAL A 476 7.08 -28.40 -18.71
C VAL A 476 6.67 -27.04 -19.29
N GLY A 477 5.86 -27.03 -20.36
CA GLY A 477 5.26 -25.82 -20.91
C GLY A 477 6.05 -25.06 -21.98
N ARG A 478 7.17 -25.60 -22.50
CA ARG A 478 8.00 -24.96 -23.55
C ARG A 478 7.28 -24.91 -24.90
N GLY A 479 7.46 -23.81 -25.63
CA GLY A 479 6.76 -23.53 -26.88
C GLY A 479 5.50 -22.68 -26.67
N ALA A 480 5.68 -21.47 -26.12
CA ALA A 480 4.59 -20.57 -25.76
C ALA A 480 4.72 -19.21 -26.46
N ILE A 481 3.60 -18.67 -26.93
CA ILE A 481 3.47 -17.33 -27.47
C ILE A 481 2.52 -16.54 -26.56
N VAL A 482 2.96 -15.36 -26.13
CA VAL A 482 2.13 -14.38 -25.44
C VAL A 482 2.07 -13.10 -26.26
N ILE A 483 0.87 -12.67 -26.62
CA ILE A 483 0.63 -11.46 -27.40
C ILE A 483 0.02 -10.39 -26.49
N THR A 484 0.58 -9.17 -26.52
CA THR A 484 0.04 -8.06 -25.73
C THR A 484 -1.11 -7.36 -26.46
N SER A 485 -2.32 -7.55 -25.94
CA SER A 485 -3.51 -6.84 -26.37
C SER A 485 -3.78 -5.61 -25.47
N SER A 486 -5.02 -5.30 -25.14
CA SER A 486 -5.42 -4.23 -24.21
C SER A 486 -6.86 -4.46 -23.72
N CYS A 487 -7.22 -3.95 -22.54
CA CYS A 487 -8.64 -3.91 -22.14
C CYS A 487 -9.49 -3.05 -23.09
N ALA A 488 -8.86 -2.17 -23.87
CA ALA A 488 -9.51 -1.38 -24.92
C ALA A 488 -10.20 -2.26 -25.98
N SER A 489 -9.78 -3.52 -26.15
CA SER A 489 -10.46 -4.46 -27.06
C SER A 489 -11.91 -4.75 -26.66
N MET A 490 -12.26 -4.54 -25.38
CA MET A 490 -13.58 -4.78 -24.80
C MET A 490 -14.35 -3.49 -24.51
N HIS A 491 -13.78 -2.32 -24.82
CA HIS A 491 -14.45 -1.05 -24.60
C HIS A 491 -15.35 -0.68 -25.77
N ASN A 492 -16.64 -0.47 -25.50
CA ASN A 492 -17.59 0.00 -26.51
C ASN A 492 -17.54 1.51 -26.72
N CYS A 493 -17.27 2.28 -25.66
CA CYS A 493 -17.11 3.74 -25.72
C CYS A 493 -16.31 4.22 -24.51
N THR A 494 -15.42 5.19 -24.72
CA THR A 494 -14.68 5.87 -23.65
C THR A 494 -14.75 7.38 -23.85
N ASN A 495 -14.23 8.16 -22.91
CA ASN A 495 -14.22 9.63 -23.04
C ASN A 495 -13.20 10.15 -24.08
N VAL A 496 -12.36 9.27 -24.63
CA VAL A 496 -11.45 9.54 -25.74
C VAL A 496 -11.85 8.65 -26.92
N ASP A 497 -11.66 9.16 -28.13
CA ASP A 497 -11.74 8.34 -29.32
C ASP A 497 -10.51 7.43 -29.43
N LEU A 498 -10.74 6.14 -29.14
CA LEU A 498 -9.74 5.07 -29.24
C LEU A 498 -10.05 4.12 -30.39
N THR A 499 -10.90 4.51 -31.35
CA THR A 499 -11.54 3.55 -32.26
C THR A 499 -10.54 2.69 -33.04
N SER A 500 -9.52 3.29 -33.66
CA SER A 500 -8.47 2.55 -34.39
C SER A 500 -7.66 1.61 -33.49
N TYR A 501 -7.34 2.06 -32.28
CA TYR A 501 -6.60 1.27 -31.29
C TYR A 501 -7.44 0.11 -30.73
N ALA A 502 -8.64 0.39 -30.23
CA ALA A 502 -9.57 -0.58 -29.67
C ALA A 502 -9.93 -1.67 -30.69
N THR A 503 -10.24 -1.29 -31.93
CA THR A 503 -10.53 -2.24 -33.01
C THR A 503 -9.32 -3.10 -33.36
N SER A 504 -8.11 -2.52 -33.43
CA SER A 504 -6.89 -3.31 -33.65
C SER A 504 -6.61 -4.31 -32.52
N LYS A 505 -6.93 -3.95 -31.26
CA LYS A 505 -6.76 -4.84 -30.10
C LYS A 505 -7.83 -5.93 -30.05
N ALA A 506 -9.07 -5.64 -30.44
CA ALA A 506 -10.09 -6.67 -30.65
C ALA A 506 -9.71 -7.65 -31.78
N ALA A 507 -9.15 -7.15 -32.88
CA ALA A 507 -8.61 -8.00 -33.95
C ALA A 507 -7.45 -8.86 -33.46
N THR A 508 -6.64 -8.34 -32.53
CA THR A 508 -5.52 -9.07 -31.90
C THR A 508 -6.02 -10.20 -30.99
N ASP A 509 -7.06 -9.96 -30.20
CA ASP A 509 -7.68 -11.01 -29.37
C ASP A 509 -8.23 -12.15 -30.23
N HIS A 510 -8.88 -11.83 -31.35
CA HIS A 510 -9.35 -12.84 -32.28
C HIS A 510 -8.21 -13.57 -32.99
N LEU A 511 -7.16 -12.84 -33.38
CA LEU A 511 -5.94 -13.41 -33.97
C LEU A 511 -5.30 -14.45 -33.04
N VAL A 512 -5.26 -14.20 -31.74
CA VAL A 512 -4.73 -15.14 -30.73
C VAL A 512 -5.48 -16.47 -30.79
N ALA A 513 -6.82 -16.45 -30.81
CA ALA A 513 -7.62 -17.67 -30.91
C ALA A 513 -7.37 -18.43 -32.22
N LEU A 514 -7.23 -17.71 -33.35
CA LEU A 514 -6.92 -18.31 -34.64
C LEU A 514 -5.53 -18.95 -34.66
N LEU A 515 -4.52 -18.30 -34.09
CA LEU A 515 -3.16 -18.83 -33.98
C LEU A 515 -3.10 -20.04 -33.05
N ALA A 516 -3.72 -19.97 -31.87
CA ALA A 516 -3.82 -21.08 -30.92
C ALA A 516 -4.42 -22.34 -31.58
N SER A 517 -5.53 -22.16 -32.32
CA SER A 517 -6.18 -23.27 -33.04
C SER A 517 -5.27 -23.88 -34.11
N LYS A 518 -4.54 -23.06 -34.88
CA LYS A 518 -3.64 -23.55 -35.96
C LYS A 518 -2.38 -24.20 -35.41
N PHE A 519 -1.86 -23.70 -34.30
CA PHE A 519 -0.57 -24.11 -33.75
C PHE A 519 -0.68 -25.24 -32.73
N GLY A 520 -1.87 -25.46 -32.15
CA GLY A 520 -2.11 -26.46 -31.10
C GLY A 520 -1.71 -27.88 -31.49
N ARG A 521 -1.86 -28.28 -32.77
CA ARG A 521 -1.39 -29.61 -33.25
C ARG A 521 0.12 -29.84 -33.11
N PHE A 522 0.88 -28.75 -32.96
CA PHE A 522 2.33 -28.73 -32.76
C PHE A 522 2.73 -28.41 -31.32
N TYR A 523 1.76 -28.44 -30.39
CA TYR A 523 1.83 -28.03 -28.98
C TYR A 523 2.09 -26.53 -28.76
N VAL A 524 2.41 -25.74 -29.78
CA VAL A 524 2.74 -24.32 -29.58
C VAL A 524 1.50 -23.56 -29.08
N ARG A 525 1.56 -23.13 -27.81
CA ARG A 525 0.46 -22.45 -27.11
C ARG A 525 0.47 -20.97 -27.46
N VAL A 526 -0.71 -20.36 -27.61
CA VAL A 526 -0.83 -18.92 -27.91
C VAL A 526 -1.87 -18.31 -27.00
N ASN A 527 -1.47 -17.32 -26.21
CA ASN A 527 -2.31 -16.60 -25.26
C ASN A 527 -2.18 -15.09 -25.45
N ALA A 528 -3.18 -14.35 -24.96
CA ALA A 528 -3.16 -12.90 -24.90
C ALA A 528 -3.09 -12.41 -23.46
N ILE A 529 -2.46 -11.27 -23.24
CA ILE A 529 -2.66 -10.46 -22.04
C ILE A 529 -3.34 -9.17 -22.47
N ASN A 530 -4.37 -8.73 -21.74
CA ASN A 530 -5.11 -7.49 -22.00
C ASN A 530 -4.89 -6.51 -20.83
N PRO A 531 -3.78 -5.76 -20.81
CA PRO A 531 -3.53 -4.81 -19.74
C PRO A 531 -4.61 -3.73 -19.64
N GLY A 532 -4.97 -3.39 -18.41
CA GLY A 532 -5.71 -2.18 -18.07
C GLY A 532 -4.78 -0.97 -17.99
N PHE A 533 -4.98 -0.13 -16.98
CA PHE A 533 -4.12 1.05 -16.76
C PHE A 533 -2.81 0.66 -16.09
N VAL A 534 -1.82 0.34 -16.91
CA VAL A 534 -0.42 0.13 -16.50
C VAL A 534 0.43 1.32 -16.99
N PRO A 535 1.32 1.89 -16.16
CA PRO A 535 2.21 2.96 -16.58
C PRO A 535 3.11 2.53 -17.75
N SER A 536 3.21 3.37 -18.78
CA SER A 536 4.12 3.17 -19.92
C SER A 536 4.35 4.48 -20.69
N ASN A 537 5.30 4.53 -21.62
CA ASN A 537 5.48 5.70 -22.50
C ASN A 537 4.22 6.01 -23.34
N MET A 538 3.40 5.00 -23.64
CA MET A 538 2.13 5.16 -24.36
C MET A 538 0.98 5.59 -23.43
N ASN A 539 1.18 5.51 -22.13
CA ASN A 539 0.22 5.85 -21.10
C ASN A 539 0.96 6.46 -19.89
N PRO A 540 1.33 7.76 -19.96
CA PRO A 540 2.03 8.45 -18.88
C PRO A 540 1.07 8.65 -17.71
N VAL A 541 0.92 7.59 -16.94
CA VAL A 541 0.12 7.54 -15.71
C VAL A 541 0.76 8.48 -14.69
N GLY A 542 0.06 9.53 -14.28
CA GLY A 542 0.49 10.42 -13.20
C GLY A 542 1.13 11.75 -13.61
N ALA A 543 1.23 12.07 -14.90
CA ALA A 543 1.63 13.40 -15.35
C ALA A 543 0.50 14.43 -15.11
N GLU A 544 0.82 15.58 -14.50
CA GLU A 544 -0.15 16.66 -14.25
C GLU A 544 -0.85 17.12 -15.54
N GLY A 545 -2.16 17.41 -15.45
CA GLY A 545 -2.96 17.87 -16.58
C GLY A 545 -3.47 16.78 -17.54
N ASN A 546 -3.12 15.52 -17.31
CA ASN A 546 -3.56 14.40 -18.13
C ASN A 546 -5.00 13.94 -17.78
N MET A 547 -5.85 13.77 -18.79
CA MET A 547 -7.19 13.17 -18.69
C MET A 547 -7.24 11.83 -17.93
N PHE A 548 -6.12 11.10 -17.86
CA PHE A 548 -6.02 9.80 -17.20
C PHE A 548 -5.80 9.85 -15.67
N ALA A 549 -5.59 11.03 -15.06
CA ALA A 549 -5.30 11.15 -13.62
C ALA A 549 -6.41 10.60 -12.71
N ASN A 550 -7.68 10.80 -13.10
CA ASN A 550 -8.86 10.37 -12.32
C ASN A 550 -9.39 8.99 -12.74
N LEU A 551 -8.70 8.28 -13.64
CA LEU A 551 -9.22 7.00 -14.15
C LEU A 551 -9.09 5.86 -13.13
N PHE A 552 -8.13 5.96 -12.19
CA PHE A 552 -7.91 4.95 -11.15
C PHE A 552 -9.05 4.88 -10.14
N ASP A 553 -9.79 5.97 -9.93
CA ASP A 553 -10.97 6.00 -9.06
C ASP A 553 -12.10 5.11 -9.59
N LYS A 554 -12.11 4.85 -10.91
CA LYS A 554 -13.08 3.99 -11.58
C LYS A 554 -12.61 2.53 -11.71
N VAL A 555 -11.33 2.24 -11.45
CA VAL A 555 -10.81 0.87 -11.42
C VAL A 555 -11.18 0.27 -10.05
N PRO A 556 -11.83 -0.90 -9.98
CA PRO A 556 -12.24 -1.50 -8.69
C PRO A 556 -11.10 -1.67 -7.69
N ALA A 557 -9.89 -1.97 -8.18
CA ALA A 557 -8.69 -2.10 -7.36
C ALA A 557 -8.14 -0.76 -6.81
N ARG A 558 -8.68 0.39 -7.26
CA ARG A 558 -8.27 1.76 -6.90
C ARG A 558 -6.78 2.04 -7.02
N ARG A 559 -6.11 1.34 -7.95
CA ARG A 559 -4.70 1.49 -8.24
C ARG A 559 -4.43 1.22 -9.71
N ALA A 560 -3.32 1.77 -10.21
CA ALA A 560 -2.73 1.32 -11.47
C ALA A 560 -2.26 -0.14 -11.37
N GLY A 561 -2.24 -0.83 -12.50
CA GLY A 561 -1.52 -2.10 -12.62
C GLY A 561 -0.03 -1.88 -12.41
N ARG A 562 0.60 -2.79 -11.68
CA ARG A 562 2.03 -2.78 -11.39
C ARG A 562 2.76 -3.70 -12.36
N LEU A 563 4.05 -3.50 -12.52
CA LEU A 563 4.87 -4.32 -13.40
C LEU A 563 4.89 -5.80 -12.96
N GLU A 564 4.81 -6.05 -11.65
CA GLU A 564 4.72 -7.40 -11.10
C GLU A 564 3.43 -8.12 -11.53
N ASP A 565 2.33 -7.37 -11.72
CA ASP A 565 1.07 -7.95 -12.19
C ASP A 565 1.23 -8.50 -13.62
N ILE A 566 1.99 -7.81 -14.48
CA ILE A 566 2.28 -8.24 -15.85
C ILE A 566 3.29 -9.38 -15.87
N ALA A 567 4.42 -9.24 -15.18
CA ALA A 567 5.47 -10.25 -15.15
C ALA A 567 4.96 -11.58 -14.56
N GLY A 568 4.18 -11.54 -13.48
CA GLY A 568 3.55 -12.73 -12.90
C GLY A 568 2.59 -13.43 -13.88
N THR A 569 1.81 -12.64 -14.63
CA THR A 569 0.90 -13.18 -15.65
C THR A 569 1.67 -13.84 -16.80
N VAL A 570 2.75 -13.22 -17.27
CA VAL A 570 3.62 -13.80 -18.31
C VAL A 570 4.24 -15.11 -17.82
N LEU A 571 4.83 -15.12 -16.62
CA LEU A 571 5.43 -16.33 -16.05
C LEU A 571 4.41 -17.47 -15.92
N TYR A 572 3.19 -17.15 -15.47
CA TYR A 572 2.10 -18.11 -15.44
C TYR A 572 1.80 -18.67 -16.83
N LEU A 573 1.50 -17.81 -17.81
CA LEU A 573 1.13 -18.23 -19.16
C LEU A 573 2.25 -19.00 -19.89
N CYS A 574 3.51 -18.71 -19.58
CA CYS A 574 4.66 -19.33 -20.23
C CYS A 574 5.17 -20.60 -19.53
N SER A 575 4.72 -20.89 -18.31
CA SER A 575 5.13 -22.08 -17.55
C SER A 575 4.17 -23.26 -17.74
N GLN A 576 4.53 -24.41 -17.17
CA GLN A 576 3.65 -25.57 -17.01
C GLN A 576 2.32 -25.22 -16.30
N ALA A 577 2.30 -24.21 -15.42
CA ALA A 577 1.08 -23.82 -14.73
C ALA A 577 0.01 -23.26 -15.68
N GLY A 578 0.43 -22.69 -16.83
CA GLY A 578 -0.47 -22.18 -17.86
C GLY A 578 -0.62 -23.09 -19.07
N SER A 579 -0.06 -24.31 -19.05
CA SER A 579 -0.09 -25.26 -20.16
C SER A 579 -1.28 -26.19 -20.17
#